data_AF-A0A7C5P5T9-F1
#
_entry.id   AF-A0A7C5P5T9-F1
#
_cell.length_a   1.000
_cell.length_b   1.000
_cell.length_c   1.000
_cell.angle_alpha   90.00
_cell.angle_beta   90.00
_cell.angle_gamma   90.00
#
_symmetry.space_group_name_H-M   'P 1'
#
loop_
_entity.id
_entity.type
_entity.pdbx_description
1 polymer ?
#
loop_
_entity_poly.entity_id
_entity_poly.type
_entity_poly.pdbx_seq_one_letter_code
_entity_poly.pdbx_strand_id
1 'polypeptide(L)'
;LQNRLDFIRRSAGEDRGPLGVVIAMNPQTGEILAMVSLPTYENNRFARFIPEDYYRQLESDTRGNPLTNHAISSEFPPGSTFKMVTAIGALNEGVITPERKLEDTGKITIENKYFPQDPGKAKDFVCWKEDGHGQVDFVHGIAWSCNVYFYKIGGGFKDEVPQGLDVEGINLYAPALGYGAPLGIDLPGEQDGLIPDRDWKRINLGENWSTGDTYNTVVGQGFVSATPLQVLTSIATLANGGKVMWPHVVQEVLDGEGNIVQRYEPCVLWDIADGVITPLEQIGAQCYTLPEPLRDRIQASRLDRGIMTPDVNVRPEVVELAQEGMRLVVEDSDGTAHRYARLETISSAGKTGTGEFCDEVTLHRGLCKPGEWPTHAWYAAFAPYENPEIAVVAFIYWGGEGAVTAGPVVKQVLEAYFELKEIDAARGG
;
A
#
# COMPACT_ATOMS: atom_id res chain seq x y z
N LEU A 1 17.40 1.53 -6.53
CA LEU A 1 16.94 2.42 -5.43
C LEU A 1 17.98 3.45 -4.99
N GLN A 2 19.16 3.06 -4.48
CA GLN A 2 20.19 3.97 -3.98
C GLN A 2 20.49 5.16 -4.93
N ASN A 3 20.77 4.88 -6.21
CA ASN A 3 21.01 5.91 -7.22
C ASN A 3 19.86 6.94 -7.35
N ARG A 4 18.62 6.52 -7.13
CA ARG A 4 17.45 7.41 -7.15
C ARG A 4 17.42 8.30 -5.92
N LEU A 5 17.70 7.77 -4.73
CA LEU A 5 17.82 8.55 -3.50
C LEU A 5 18.96 9.59 -3.63
N ASP A 6 20.11 9.19 -4.15
CA ASP A 6 21.25 10.08 -4.39
C ASP A 6 20.95 11.17 -5.42
N PHE A 7 20.16 10.84 -6.44
CA PHE A 7 19.71 11.84 -7.42
C PHE A 7 18.78 12.87 -6.77
N ILE A 8 17.81 12.44 -5.95
CA ILE A 8 16.86 13.32 -5.27
C ILE A 8 17.61 14.26 -4.31
N ARG A 9 18.51 13.72 -3.48
CA ARG A 9 19.35 14.52 -2.57
C ARG A 9 20.15 15.59 -3.30
N ARG A 10 20.83 15.21 -4.39
CA ARG A 10 21.64 16.14 -5.20
C ARG A 10 20.81 17.20 -5.93
N SER A 11 19.63 16.86 -6.41
CA SER A 11 18.82 17.75 -7.26
C SER A 11 17.84 18.63 -6.49
N ALA A 12 17.33 18.15 -5.35
CA ALA A 12 16.24 18.79 -4.62
C ALA A 12 16.58 19.08 -3.15
N GLY A 13 17.83 18.83 -2.75
CA GLY A 13 18.38 19.14 -1.44
C GLY A 13 18.56 17.89 -0.57
N GLU A 14 19.61 17.92 0.24
CA GLU A 14 20.02 16.77 1.07
C GLU A 14 18.88 16.23 1.91
N ASP A 15 17.96 17.09 2.41
CA ASP A 15 16.79 16.76 3.25
C ASP A 15 15.74 15.86 2.59
N ARG A 16 15.76 15.71 1.26
CA ARG A 16 14.83 14.83 0.53
C ARG A 16 15.39 13.43 0.33
N GLY A 17 14.54 12.42 0.25
CA GLY A 17 14.97 11.02 0.08
C GLY A 17 15.96 10.53 1.15
N PRO A 18 15.77 10.80 2.46
CA PRO A 18 16.61 10.24 3.51
C PRO A 18 16.55 8.72 3.52
N LEU A 19 15.38 8.14 3.22
CA LEU A 19 15.13 6.71 3.25
C LEU A 19 14.27 6.26 2.06
N GLY A 20 14.36 4.98 1.73
CA GLY A 20 13.54 4.35 0.71
C GLY A 20 13.51 2.84 0.86
N VAL A 21 12.45 2.23 0.35
CA VAL A 21 12.20 0.79 0.43
C VAL A 21 11.87 0.25 -0.95
N VAL A 22 12.36 -0.95 -1.25
CA VAL A 22 11.86 -1.79 -2.35
C VAL A 22 11.62 -3.19 -1.81
N ILE A 23 10.46 -3.75 -2.08
CA ILE A 23 10.14 -5.15 -1.77
C ILE A 23 9.62 -5.79 -3.05
N ALA A 24 10.13 -6.98 -3.39
CA ALA A 24 9.62 -7.83 -4.44
C ALA A 24 9.11 -9.13 -3.81
N MET A 25 7.88 -9.53 -4.14
CA MET A 25 7.29 -10.81 -3.71
C MET A 25 6.75 -11.59 -4.90
N ASN A 26 6.70 -12.90 -4.77
CA ASN A 26 5.87 -13.73 -5.63
C ASN A 26 4.41 -13.66 -5.10
N PRO A 27 3.46 -13.10 -5.86
CA PRO A 27 2.10 -12.92 -5.37
C PRO A 27 1.34 -14.25 -5.22
N GLN A 28 1.77 -15.33 -5.91
CA GLN A 28 1.11 -16.64 -5.84
C GLN A 28 1.54 -17.45 -4.61
N THR A 29 2.69 -17.12 -4.00
CA THR A 29 3.27 -17.91 -2.91
C THR A 29 3.43 -17.13 -1.61
N GLY A 30 3.59 -15.81 -1.68
CA GLY A 30 3.96 -14.98 -0.53
C GLY A 30 5.47 -14.83 -0.32
N GLU A 31 6.29 -15.53 -1.12
CA GLU A 31 7.75 -15.51 -0.99
C GLU A 31 8.32 -14.12 -1.28
N ILE A 32 9.12 -13.59 -0.36
CA ILE A 32 9.86 -12.33 -0.54
C ILE A 32 11.15 -12.60 -1.31
N LEU A 33 11.13 -12.25 -2.61
CA LEU A 33 12.24 -12.42 -3.54
C LEU A 33 13.38 -11.43 -3.27
N ALA A 34 13.03 -10.22 -2.84
CA ALA A 34 13.98 -9.20 -2.43
C ALA A 34 13.36 -8.22 -1.45
N MET A 35 14.12 -7.81 -0.43
CA MET A 35 13.73 -6.76 0.50
C MET A 35 14.91 -5.81 0.71
N VAL A 36 14.73 -4.55 0.32
CA VAL A 36 15.74 -3.50 0.42
C VAL A 36 15.16 -2.37 1.27
N SER A 37 15.82 -2.07 2.39
CA SER A 37 15.56 -0.91 3.25
C SER A 37 16.81 -0.05 3.28
N LEU A 38 16.69 1.21 2.83
CA LEU A 38 17.77 2.19 2.84
C LEU A 38 17.40 3.39 3.70
N PRO A 39 18.36 4.03 4.38
CA PRO A 39 19.79 3.69 4.42
C PRO A 39 20.05 2.38 5.17
N THR A 40 21.20 1.77 4.90
CA THR A 40 21.64 0.53 5.55
C THR A 40 22.96 0.75 6.28
N TYR A 41 23.44 -0.26 6.98
CA TYR A 41 24.68 -0.24 7.74
C TYR A 41 25.50 -1.49 7.46
N GLU A 42 26.80 -1.42 7.73
CA GLU A 42 27.69 -2.57 7.59
C GLU A 42 27.48 -3.57 8.75
N ASN A 43 26.69 -4.61 8.49
CA ASN A 43 26.35 -5.63 9.49
C ASN A 43 27.59 -6.37 10.04
N ASN A 44 28.63 -6.57 9.22
CA ASN A 44 29.87 -7.24 9.62
C ASN A 44 30.59 -6.56 10.79
N ARG A 45 30.35 -5.26 11.01
CA ARG A 45 30.92 -4.52 12.14
C ARG A 45 30.34 -4.97 13.49
N PHE A 46 29.17 -5.61 13.51
CA PHE A 46 28.53 -6.13 14.72
C PHE A 46 28.82 -7.61 14.98
N ALA A 47 29.48 -8.32 14.05
CA ALA A 47 29.57 -9.79 14.09
C ALA A 47 30.34 -10.36 15.30
N ARG A 48 31.29 -9.61 15.87
CA ARG A 48 32.11 -10.07 17.01
C ARG A 48 31.87 -9.30 18.30
N PHE A 49 31.69 -7.99 18.18
CA PHE A 49 31.37 -7.07 19.27
C PHE A 49 30.60 -5.88 18.67
N ILE A 50 29.94 -5.10 19.51
CA ILE A 50 29.22 -3.88 19.09
C ILE A 50 30.15 -2.69 19.37
N PRO A 51 30.73 -2.03 18.35
CA PRO A 51 31.55 -0.84 18.56
C PRO A 51 30.64 0.31 19.01
N GLU A 52 30.91 0.86 20.19
CA GLU A 52 30.04 1.89 20.80
C GLU A 52 29.95 3.15 19.94
N ASP A 53 31.07 3.59 19.35
CA ASP A 53 31.13 4.77 18.48
C ASP A 53 30.26 4.60 17.23
N TYR A 54 30.35 3.44 16.60
CA TYR A 54 29.56 3.12 15.40
C TYR A 54 28.08 2.93 15.72
N TYR A 55 27.76 2.24 16.82
CA TYR A 55 26.38 2.08 17.26
C TYR A 55 25.74 3.44 17.57
N ARG A 56 26.42 4.29 18.35
CA ARG A 56 25.96 5.65 18.66
C ARG A 56 25.82 6.50 17.39
N GLN A 57 26.70 6.34 16.40
CA GLN A 57 26.56 7.02 15.11
C GLN A 57 25.24 6.64 14.43
N LEU A 58 24.94 5.34 14.32
CA LEU A 58 23.71 4.86 13.68
C LEU A 58 22.46 5.23 14.49
N GLU A 59 22.52 5.15 15.82
CA GLU A 59 21.44 5.55 16.72
C GLU A 59 21.16 7.06 16.64
N SER A 60 22.19 7.88 16.43
CA SER A 60 22.05 9.33 16.30
C SER A 60 21.55 9.79 14.92
N ASP A 61 21.55 8.92 13.91
CA ASP A 61 20.98 9.21 12.59
C ASP A 61 19.46 9.05 12.61
N THR A 62 18.79 10.03 13.25
CA THR A 62 17.32 10.07 13.36
C THR A 62 16.61 10.38 12.04
N ARG A 63 17.37 10.81 11.04
CA ARG A 63 16.89 11.21 9.73
C ARG A 63 16.66 10.00 8.84
N GLY A 64 17.68 9.14 8.76
CA GLY A 64 17.64 7.92 7.98
C GLY A 64 17.19 6.69 8.79
N ASN A 65 17.38 6.70 10.12
CA ASN A 65 17.12 5.58 11.02
C ASN A 65 17.63 4.22 10.47
N PRO A 66 18.93 4.10 10.15
CA PRO A 66 19.48 2.93 9.45
C PRO A 66 19.30 1.61 10.22
N LEU A 67 19.10 1.66 11.55
CA LEU A 67 18.82 0.48 12.38
C LEU A 67 17.39 -0.05 12.25
N THR A 68 16.49 0.70 11.59
CA THR A 68 15.09 0.34 11.39
C THR A 68 14.90 -0.37 10.06
N ASN A 69 14.17 -1.49 10.08
CA ASN A 69 13.69 -2.10 8.86
C ASN A 69 12.44 -1.36 8.36
N HIS A 70 12.63 -0.34 7.55
CA HIS A 70 11.53 0.47 7.03
C HIS A 70 10.52 -0.32 6.18
N ALA A 71 10.87 -1.51 5.69
CA ALA A 71 9.96 -2.34 4.91
C ALA A 71 8.75 -2.83 5.71
N ILE A 72 8.94 -3.05 7.02
CA ILE A 72 7.94 -3.65 7.90
C ILE A 72 7.69 -2.83 9.16
N SER A 73 8.63 -1.95 9.55
CA SER A 73 8.62 -1.27 10.84
C SER A 73 8.29 0.22 10.77
N SER A 74 8.15 0.79 9.57
CA SER A 74 7.82 2.20 9.40
C SER A 74 6.52 2.37 8.68
N GLU A 75 5.70 3.27 9.20
CA GLU A 75 4.35 3.53 8.73
C GLU A 75 4.30 4.91 8.09
N PHE A 76 3.74 4.98 6.89
CA PHE A 76 3.57 6.24 6.19
C PHE A 76 2.17 6.29 5.57
N PRO A 77 1.64 7.50 5.28
CA PRO A 77 0.41 7.63 4.52
C PRO A 77 0.56 6.94 3.15
N PRO A 78 -0.25 5.90 2.84
CA PRO A 78 -0.15 5.19 1.56
C PRO A 78 -0.61 6.07 0.37
N GLY A 79 -1.45 7.07 0.64
CA GLY A 79 -2.04 7.90 -0.39
C GLY A 79 -2.79 7.04 -1.42
N SER A 80 -2.67 7.40 -2.70
CA SER A 80 -3.47 6.80 -3.76
C SER A 80 -3.24 5.29 -4.03
N THR A 81 -2.25 4.62 -3.43
CA THR A 81 -2.20 3.14 -3.46
C THR A 81 -3.36 2.54 -2.67
N PHE A 82 -3.82 3.21 -1.62
CA PHE A 82 -4.92 2.77 -0.76
C PHE A 82 -6.30 2.83 -1.44
N LYS A 83 -6.44 3.61 -2.52
CA LYS A 83 -7.70 3.71 -3.29
C LYS A 83 -8.25 2.36 -3.74
N MET A 84 -7.40 1.33 -3.82
CA MET A 84 -7.84 -0.03 -4.12
C MET A 84 -8.84 -0.57 -3.09
N VAL A 85 -8.67 -0.25 -1.79
CA VAL A 85 -9.64 -0.57 -0.73
C VAL A 85 -11.00 0.02 -1.05
N THR A 86 -11.04 1.33 -1.32
CA THR A 86 -12.26 2.06 -1.65
C THR A 86 -12.88 1.56 -2.95
N ALA A 87 -12.06 1.23 -3.95
CA ALA A 87 -12.52 0.75 -5.24
C ALA A 87 -13.27 -0.59 -5.10
N ILE A 88 -12.63 -1.59 -4.49
CA ILE A 88 -13.28 -2.90 -4.33
C ILE A 88 -14.50 -2.79 -3.42
N GLY A 89 -14.42 -2.02 -2.33
CA GLY A 89 -15.53 -1.87 -1.39
C GLY A 89 -16.74 -1.19 -2.01
N ALA A 90 -16.55 -0.03 -2.64
CA ALA A 90 -17.66 0.72 -3.22
C ALA A 90 -18.34 -0.05 -4.36
N LEU A 91 -17.56 -0.75 -5.20
CA LEU A 91 -18.15 -1.55 -6.26
C LEU A 91 -18.83 -2.82 -5.71
N ASN A 92 -18.23 -3.48 -4.74
CA ASN A 92 -18.79 -4.70 -4.15
C ASN A 92 -20.10 -4.41 -3.37
N GLU A 93 -20.17 -3.30 -2.64
CA GLU A 93 -21.38 -2.86 -1.92
C GLU A 93 -22.43 -2.21 -2.84
N GLY A 94 -22.15 -2.07 -4.14
CA GLY A 94 -23.10 -1.50 -5.11
C GLY A 94 -23.32 0.01 -4.98
N VAL A 95 -22.38 0.73 -4.35
CA VAL A 95 -22.35 2.20 -4.28
C VAL A 95 -22.27 2.80 -5.69
N ILE A 96 -21.57 2.12 -6.59
CA ILE A 96 -21.41 2.48 -7.99
C ILE A 96 -21.55 1.23 -8.88
N THR A 97 -21.88 1.41 -10.16
CA THR A 97 -21.76 0.36 -11.17
C THR A 97 -20.55 0.64 -12.06
N PRO A 98 -19.96 -0.39 -12.71
CA PRO A 98 -18.73 -0.20 -13.49
C PRO A 98 -18.84 0.87 -14.58
N GLU A 99 -19.99 0.96 -15.24
CA GLU A 99 -20.23 1.84 -16.38
C GLU A 99 -20.69 3.24 -15.98
N ARG A 100 -21.07 3.43 -14.71
CA ARG A 100 -21.60 4.71 -14.24
C ARG A 100 -20.47 5.73 -14.20
N LYS A 101 -20.62 6.78 -15.00
CA LYS A 101 -19.70 7.91 -15.05
C LYS A 101 -20.05 8.97 -14.02
N LEU A 102 -19.06 9.46 -13.31
CA LEU A 102 -19.14 10.59 -12.41
C LEU A 102 -18.30 11.74 -12.96
N GLU A 103 -18.81 12.96 -12.84
CA GLU A 103 -18.10 14.14 -13.35
C GLU A 103 -17.01 14.60 -12.37
N ASP A 104 -15.77 14.72 -12.83
CA ASP A 104 -14.69 15.39 -12.12
C ASP A 104 -14.40 16.75 -12.77
N THR A 105 -14.81 17.81 -12.06
CA THR A 105 -14.54 19.21 -12.42
C THR A 105 -13.29 19.77 -11.71
N GLY A 106 -12.42 18.91 -11.19
CA GLY A 106 -11.17 19.27 -10.49
C GLY A 106 -11.33 19.46 -8.99
N LYS A 107 -12.56 19.69 -8.49
CA LYS A 107 -12.84 19.77 -7.05
C LYS A 107 -14.31 19.55 -6.72
N ILE A 108 -14.58 19.18 -5.47
CA ILE A 108 -15.91 19.18 -4.87
C ILE A 108 -15.88 19.93 -3.54
N THR A 109 -17.01 20.53 -3.17
CA THR A 109 -17.16 21.21 -1.87
C THR A 109 -18.14 20.42 -1.01
N ILE A 110 -17.69 20.05 0.19
CA ILE A 110 -18.44 19.25 1.16
C ILE A 110 -18.66 20.07 2.43
N GLU A 111 -19.86 19.98 3.00
CA GLU A 111 -20.11 20.51 4.33
C GLU A 111 -19.47 19.59 5.37
N ASN A 112 -18.32 20.00 5.90
CA ASN A 112 -17.64 19.25 6.94
C ASN A 112 -18.38 19.41 8.27
N LYS A 113 -18.93 18.31 8.80
CA LYS A 113 -19.72 18.28 10.04
C LYS A 113 -19.09 17.32 11.04
N TYR A 114 -19.14 17.66 12.32
CA TYR A 114 -18.75 16.77 13.42
C TYR A 114 -19.94 16.09 14.10
N PHE A 115 -21.16 16.63 13.89
CA PHE A 115 -22.41 16.12 14.43
C PHE A 115 -23.53 16.24 13.38
N PRO A 116 -24.59 15.42 13.44
CA PRO A 116 -25.71 15.51 12.50
C PRO A 116 -26.40 16.89 12.47
N GLN A 117 -26.41 17.59 13.60
CA GLN A 117 -27.04 18.92 13.77
C GLN A 117 -26.06 20.08 13.51
N ASP A 118 -24.79 19.79 13.22
CA ASP A 118 -23.78 20.81 12.96
C ASP A 118 -24.13 21.52 11.63
N PRO A 119 -24.21 22.87 11.59
CA PRO A 119 -24.36 23.58 10.32
C PRO A 119 -23.22 23.25 9.35
N GLY A 120 -22.08 22.78 9.86
CA GLY A 120 -20.92 22.39 9.09
C GLY A 120 -20.16 23.58 8.52
N LYS A 121 -18.94 23.32 8.06
CA LYS A 121 -18.13 24.29 7.32
C LYS A 121 -17.80 23.73 5.95
N ALA A 122 -18.13 24.48 4.91
CA ALA A 122 -17.76 24.12 3.55
C ALA A 122 -16.23 23.94 3.44
N LYS A 123 -15.81 22.80 2.91
CA LYS A 123 -14.41 22.46 2.66
C LYS A 123 -14.28 21.92 1.25
N ASP A 124 -13.30 22.45 0.52
CA ASP A 124 -12.96 21.96 -0.81
C ASP A 124 -12.07 20.72 -0.71
N PHE A 125 -12.41 19.71 -1.51
CA PHE A 125 -11.63 18.50 -1.75
C PHE A 125 -11.25 18.49 -3.22
N VAL A 126 -9.95 18.49 -3.49
CA VAL A 126 -9.38 18.76 -4.82
C VAL A 126 -8.85 17.51 -5.49
N CYS A 127 -8.98 17.48 -6.81
CA CYS A 127 -8.27 16.55 -7.66
C CYS A 127 -6.84 17.03 -7.90
N TRP A 128 -5.92 16.09 -8.17
CA TRP A 128 -4.55 16.44 -8.53
C TRP A 128 -4.47 17.09 -9.91
N LYS A 129 -5.47 16.85 -10.76
CA LYS A 129 -5.66 17.53 -12.05
C LYS A 129 -6.62 18.70 -11.84
N GLU A 130 -6.10 19.92 -11.90
CA GLU A 130 -6.86 21.15 -11.59
C GLU A 130 -8.10 21.33 -12.49
N ASP A 131 -7.98 21.02 -13.77
CA ASP A 131 -9.09 21.10 -14.74
C ASP A 131 -10.07 19.91 -14.66
N GLY A 132 -9.78 18.93 -13.80
CA GLY A 132 -10.54 17.70 -13.66
C GLY A 132 -10.31 16.67 -14.77
N HIS A 133 -10.83 15.47 -14.55
CA HIS A 133 -10.79 14.36 -15.50
C HIS A 133 -12.05 14.25 -16.39
N GLY A 134 -13.03 15.13 -16.22
CA GLY A 134 -14.29 15.05 -16.97
C GLY A 134 -15.13 13.86 -16.51
N GLN A 135 -15.66 13.06 -17.44
CA GLN A 135 -16.51 11.92 -17.11
C GLN A 135 -15.67 10.68 -16.82
N VAL A 136 -15.67 10.22 -15.57
CA VAL A 136 -14.82 9.13 -15.08
C VAL A 136 -15.69 7.95 -14.66
N ASP A 137 -15.43 6.76 -15.23
CA ASP A 137 -16.02 5.49 -14.79
C ASP A 137 -15.09 4.77 -13.79
N PHE A 138 -15.48 3.56 -13.36
CA PHE A 138 -14.73 2.81 -12.34
C PHE A 138 -13.28 2.54 -12.72
N VAL A 139 -13.07 2.02 -13.93
CA VAL A 139 -11.77 1.61 -14.45
C VAL A 139 -10.85 2.82 -14.62
N HIS A 140 -11.37 3.91 -15.19
CA HIS A 140 -10.62 5.15 -15.35
C HIS A 140 -10.41 5.91 -14.03
N GLY A 141 -11.30 5.74 -13.04
CA GLY A 141 -11.11 6.26 -11.69
C GLY A 141 -9.81 5.74 -11.07
N ILE A 142 -9.54 4.44 -11.22
CA ILE A 142 -8.30 3.80 -10.82
C ILE A 142 -7.13 4.25 -11.72
N ALA A 143 -7.30 4.16 -13.05
CA ALA A 143 -6.26 4.44 -14.05
C ALA A 143 -5.66 5.85 -13.94
N TRP A 144 -6.53 6.85 -13.85
CA TRP A 144 -6.15 8.26 -13.74
C TRP A 144 -6.01 8.71 -12.28
N SER A 145 -6.23 7.79 -11.33
CA SER A 145 -6.14 8.05 -9.89
C SER A 145 -6.97 9.28 -9.47
N CYS A 146 -8.20 9.40 -9.99
CA CYS A 146 -9.03 10.59 -9.83
C CYS A 146 -9.52 10.78 -8.37
N ASN A 147 -9.04 11.82 -7.65
CA ASN A 147 -9.44 12.01 -6.25
C ASN A 147 -10.94 12.28 -6.12
N VAL A 148 -11.50 13.15 -6.97
CA VAL A 148 -12.93 13.51 -6.90
C VAL A 148 -13.82 12.29 -7.11
N TYR A 149 -13.46 11.38 -8.03
CA TYR A 149 -14.17 10.12 -8.19
C TYR A 149 -14.20 9.33 -6.87
N PHE A 150 -13.04 9.14 -6.23
CA PHE A 150 -12.92 8.42 -4.96
C PHE A 150 -13.57 9.12 -3.77
N TYR A 151 -13.57 10.45 -3.73
CA TYR A 151 -14.31 11.21 -2.74
C TYR A 151 -15.82 10.99 -2.88
N LYS A 152 -16.34 10.96 -4.11
CA LYS A 152 -17.77 10.71 -4.37
C LYS A 152 -18.17 9.28 -3.99
N ILE A 153 -17.43 8.26 -4.42
CA ILE A 153 -17.77 6.86 -4.12
C ILE A 153 -17.44 6.46 -2.68
N GLY A 154 -16.47 7.11 -2.04
CA GLY A 154 -16.09 6.83 -0.66
C GLY A 154 -16.90 7.63 0.36
N GLY A 155 -17.08 8.93 0.15
CA GLY A 155 -17.75 9.84 1.09
C GLY A 155 -19.18 10.23 0.72
N GLY A 156 -19.67 9.80 -0.43
CA GLY A 156 -20.94 10.27 -1.03
C GLY A 156 -20.80 11.64 -1.70
N PHE A 157 -21.77 12.06 -2.50
CA PHE A 157 -21.87 13.42 -3.03
C PHE A 157 -23.26 13.70 -3.63
N LYS A 158 -24.04 14.54 -2.94
CA LYS A 158 -25.34 15.06 -3.40
C LYS A 158 -26.22 13.94 -4.00
N ASP A 159 -26.82 14.18 -5.15
CA ASP A 159 -27.67 13.21 -5.86
C ASP A 159 -26.87 12.24 -6.75
N GLU A 160 -25.57 12.50 -6.96
CA GLU A 160 -24.71 11.61 -7.76
C GLU A 160 -24.44 10.31 -6.99
N VAL A 161 -23.96 10.40 -5.75
CA VAL A 161 -23.72 9.24 -4.89
C VAL A 161 -24.25 9.55 -3.49
N PRO A 162 -25.55 9.39 -3.21
CA PRO A 162 -26.14 9.85 -1.96
C PRO A 162 -25.49 9.27 -0.71
N GLN A 163 -25.04 8.02 -0.78
CA GLN A 163 -24.23 7.37 0.25
C GLN A 163 -23.03 6.70 -0.41
N GLY A 164 -21.83 7.07 0.05
CA GLY A 164 -20.59 6.41 -0.34
C GLY A 164 -20.34 5.15 0.50
N LEU A 165 -19.15 4.56 0.32
CA LEU A 165 -18.68 3.42 1.10
C LEU A 165 -18.52 3.72 2.59
N ASP A 166 -18.20 4.96 2.95
CA ASP A 166 -17.93 5.48 4.30
C ASP A 166 -16.74 4.85 5.06
N VAL A 167 -16.53 5.26 6.32
CA VAL A 167 -15.39 4.79 7.12
C VAL A 167 -15.61 3.38 7.65
N GLU A 168 -16.86 2.98 7.89
CA GLU A 168 -17.23 1.63 8.28
C GLU A 168 -16.93 0.66 7.14
N GLY A 169 -17.28 1.02 5.89
CA GLY A 169 -16.88 0.25 4.72
C GLY A 169 -15.36 0.19 4.54
N ILE A 170 -14.62 1.30 4.75
CA ILE A 170 -13.15 1.24 4.73
C ILE A 170 -12.59 0.27 5.78
N ASN A 171 -13.13 0.27 7.00
CA ASN A 171 -12.69 -0.63 8.07
C ASN A 171 -13.07 -2.10 7.82
N LEU A 172 -14.00 -2.37 6.89
CA LEU A 172 -14.31 -3.71 6.43
C LEU A 172 -13.33 -4.18 5.33
N TYR A 173 -13.07 -3.35 4.32
CA TYR A 173 -12.28 -3.74 3.14
C TYR A 173 -10.76 -3.54 3.30
N ALA A 174 -10.30 -2.66 4.21
CA ALA A 174 -8.86 -2.46 4.42
C ALA A 174 -8.18 -3.69 5.05
N PRO A 175 -8.74 -4.32 6.11
CA PRO A 175 -8.21 -5.58 6.63
C PRO A 175 -8.24 -6.72 5.61
N ALA A 176 -9.24 -6.74 4.73
CA ALA A 176 -9.38 -7.73 3.65
C ALA A 176 -8.22 -7.70 2.66
N LEU A 177 -7.65 -6.52 2.42
CA LEU A 177 -6.43 -6.35 1.63
C LEU A 177 -5.14 -6.39 2.46
N GLY A 178 -5.22 -6.74 3.75
CA GLY A 178 -4.04 -6.93 4.62
C GLY A 178 -3.56 -5.68 5.36
N TYR A 179 -4.32 -4.58 5.38
CA TYR A 179 -3.97 -3.39 6.15
C TYR A 179 -4.41 -3.46 7.61
N GLY A 180 -3.79 -2.65 8.47
CA GLY A 180 -4.27 -2.36 9.83
C GLY A 180 -3.90 -3.38 10.90
N ALA A 181 -3.23 -4.47 10.51
CA ALA A 181 -2.61 -5.43 11.41
C ALA A 181 -1.38 -6.10 10.74
N PRO A 182 -0.45 -6.69 11.52
CA PRO A 182 0.67 -7.47 11.00
C PRO A 182 0.21 -8.62 10.11
N LEU A 183 0.98 -8.90 9.06
CA LEU A 183 0.81 -10.03 8.16
C LEU A 183 1.59 -11.26 8.63
N GLY A 184 2.44 -11.09 9.65
CA GLY A 184 3.18 -12.15 10.31
C GLY A 184 4.40 -12.59 9.52
N ILE A 185 5.04 -11.67 8.80
CA ILE A 185 6.33 -11.96 8.16
C ILE A 185 7.31 -12.56 9.17
N ASP A 186 8.13 -13.49 8.72
CA ASP A 186 9.15 -14.20 9.49
C ASP A 186 10.37 -13.34 9.87
N LEU A 187 10.12 -12.05 10.14
CA LEU A 187 11.06 -11.05 10.65
C LEU A 187 10.48 -10.35 11.88
N PRO A 188 11.31 -10.02 12.89
CA PRO A 188 10.85 -9.28 14.06
C PRO A 188 10.55 -7.81 13.71
N GLY A 189 9.69 -7.17 14.50
CA GLY A 189 9.49 -5.73 14.46
C GLY A 189 8.51 -5.22 13.38
N GLU A 190 7.74 -6.11 12.76
CA GLU A 190 6.60 -5.70 11.91
C GLU A 190 5.65 -4.78 12.70
N GLN A 191 5.21 -3.68 12.11
CA GLN A 191 4.25 -2.76 12.72
C GLN A 191 2.85 -2.97 12.15
N ASP A 192 1.86 -2.54 12.91
CA ASP A 192 0.45 -2.81 12.61
C ASP A 192 -0.12 -1.89 11.52
N GLY A 193 0.44 -0.68 11.35
CA GLY A 193 -0.24 0.39 10.62
C GLY A 193 -1.47 0.91 11.38
N LEU A 194 -2.18 1.82 10.73
CA LEU A 194 -3.39 2.44 11.28
C LEU A 194 -4.45 2.60 10.19
N ILE A 195 -5.56 1.90 10.37
CA ILE A 195 -6.83 2.22 9.71
C ILE A 195 -7.71 2.90 10.77
N PRO A 196 -7.94 4.22 10.65
CA PRO A 196 -8.65 4.96 11.67
C PRO A 196 -10.16 4.71 11.55
N ASP A 197 -10.83 4.66 12.71
CA ASP A 197 -12.28 4.65 12.83
C ASP A 197 -12.75 5.75 13.80
N ARG A 198 -14.06 5.77 14.06
CA ARG A 198 -14.67 6.78 14.94
C ARG A 198 -14.19 6.64 16.39
N ASP A 199 -14.04 5.41 16.87
CA ASP A 199 -13.68 5.12 18.26
C ASP A 199 -12.20 5.44 18.50
N TRP A 200 -11.32 5.08 17.57
CA TRP A 200 -9.91 5.45 17.55
C TRP A 200 -9.76 6.96 17.66
N LYS A 201 -10.47 7.74 16.82
CA LYS A 201 -10.34 9.21 16.83
C LYS A 201 -10.82 9.80 18.17
N ARG A 202 -11.92 9.26 18.71
CA ARG A 202 -12.47 9.70 19.98
C ARG A 202 -11.54 9.39 21.16
N ILE A 203 -10.94 8.20 21.17
CA ILE A 203 -10.05 7.75 22.25
C ILE A 203 -8.71 8.49 22.20
N ASN A 204 -8.12 8.64 21.02
CA ASN A 204 -6.75 9.14 20.88
C ASN A 204 -6.67 10.67 20.75
N LEU A 205 -7.67 11.30 20.13
CA LEU A 205 -7.67 12.75 19.87
C LEU A 205 -8.74 13.52 20.66
N GLY A 206 -9.68 12.82 21.32
CA GLY A 206 -10.78 13.48 22.03
C GLY A 206 -11.76 14.19 21.10
N GLU A 207 -11.76 13.85 19.80
CA GLU A 207 -12.59 14.46 18.77
C GLU A 207 -13.57 13.45 18.17
N ASN A 208 -14.73 13.94 17.77
CA ASN A 208 -15.64 13.13 16.96
C ASN A 208 -15.15 13.01 15.53
N TRP A 209 -15.53 11.90 14.88
CA TRP A 209 -15.34 11.70 13.46
C TRP A 209 -16.12 12.74 12.66
N SER A 210 -15.40 13.49 11.81
CA SER A 210 -15.98 14.49 10.93
C SER A 210 -16.23 13.93 9.53
N THR A 211 -17.12 14.56 8.78
CA THR A 211 -17.33 14.22 7.36
C THR A 211 -16.02 14.24 6.58
N GLY A 212 -15.17 15.22 6.82
CA GLY A 212 -13.89 15.37 6.13
C GLY A 212 -12.87 14.28 6.48
N ASP A 213 -12.98 13.65 7.66
CA ASP A 213 -12.13 12.51 8.00
C ASP A 213 -12.42 11.33 7.07
N THR A 214 -13.69 11.03 6.78
CA THR A 214 -14.06 10.00 5.79
C THR A 214 -13.42 10.31 4.42
N TYR A 215 -13.54 11.55 3.94
CA TYR A 215 -13.04 11.92 2.62
C TYR A 215 -11.51 11.83 2.50
N ASN A 216 -10.78 12.09 3.59
CA ASN A 216 -9.33 11.86 3.61
C ASN A 216 -8.99 10.36 3.67
N THR A 217 -9.68 9.61 4.51
CA THR A 217 -9.44 8.17 4.71
C THR A 217 -9.66 7.36 3.43
N VAL A 218 -10.69 7.65 2.65
CA VAL A 218 -11.03 6.90 1.41
C VAL A 218 -9.99 7.03 0.29
N VAL A 219 -9.02 7.95 0.42
CA VAL A 219 -7.89 8.09 -0.51
C VAL A 219 -6.53 7.78 0.15
N GLY A 220 -6.53 7.18 1.34
CA GLY A 220 -5.31 6.79 2.06
C GLY A 220 -4.54 7.96 2.67
N GLN A 221 -5.24 9.06 3.01
CA GLN A 221 -4.69 10.25 3.66
C GLN A 221 -5.34 10.42 5.05
N GLY A 222 -5.04 11.54 5.72
CA GLY A 222 -5.55 11.82 7.06
C GLY A 222 -4.78 11.02 8.10
N PHE A 223 -5.45 10.12 8.81
CA PHE A 223 -4.83 9.29 9.85
C PHE A 223 -4.45 7.90 9.36
N VAL A 224 -4.68 7.57 8.09
CA VAL A 224 -4.30 6.27 7.52
C VAL A 224 -2.77 6.18 7.48
N SER A 225 -2.20 5.13 8.06
CA SER A 225 -0.78 4.78 7.95
C SER A 225 -0.63 3.31 7.57
N ALA A 226 0.35 3.00 6.74
CA ALA A 226 0.64 1.64 6.32
C ALA A 226 2.14 1.40 6.17
N THR A 227 2.57 0.16 6.37
CA THR A 227 3.94 -0.26 6.06
C THR A 227 4.08 -0.55 4.56
N PRO A 228 5.30 -0.46 3.99
CA PRO A 228 5.52 -0.87 2.60
C PRO A 228 5.09 -2.32 2.32
N LEU A 229 5.27 -3.24 3.28
CA LEU A 229 4.80 -4.61 3.16
C LEU A 229 3.27 -4.68 3.03
N GLN A 230 2.51 -3.94 3.85
CA GLN A 230 1.04 -3.89 3.74
C GLN A 230 0.58 -3.34 2.38
N VAL A 231 1.24 -2.29 1.88
CA VAL A 231 0.94 -1.75 0.54
C VAL A 231 1.22 -2.81 -0.54
N LEU A 232 2.35 -3.51 -0.47
CA LEU A 232 2.67 -4.58 -1.40
C LEU A 232 1.63 -5.70 -1.35
N THR A 233 1.30 -6.19 -0.16
CA THR A 233 0.34 -7.28 0.03
C THR A 233 -1.02 -6.90 -0.54
N SER A 234 -1.51 -5.67 -0.34
CA SER A 234 -2.78 -5.24 -0.93
C SER A 234 -2.82 -5.37 -2.45
N ILE A 235 -1.70 -5.07 -3.11
CA ILE A 235 -1.56 -5.18 -4.57
C ILE A 235 -1.36 -6.63 -5.00
N ALA A 236 -0.61 -7.42 -4.23
CA ALA A 236 -0.40 -8.85 -4.50
C ALA A 236 -1.68 -9.67 -4.35
N THR A 237 -2.53 -9.34 -3.37
CA THR A 237 -3.88 -9.92 -3.20
C THR A 237 -4.75 -9.68 -4.42
N LEU A 238 -4.69 -8.49 -5.02
CA LEU A 238 -5.41 -8.24 -6.27
C LEU A 238 -4.74 -8.96 -7.44
N ALA A 239 -3.41 -9.05 -7.47
CA ALA A 239 -2.68 -9.75 -8.54
C ALA A 239 -3.01 -11.25 -8.61
N ASN A 240 -3.16 -11.93 -7.48
CA ASN A 240 -3.40 -13.37 -7.42
C ASN A 240 -4.89 -13.76 -7.33
N GLY A 241 -5.80 -12.83 -7.61
CA GLY A 241 -7.23 -13.08 -7.69
C GLY A 241 -7.99 -13.04 -6.36
N GLY A 242 -7.41 -12.52 -5.29
CA GLY A 242 -8.09 -12.30 -4.01
C GLY A 242 -7.41 -12.93 -2.78
N LYS A 243 -6.31 -13.65 -2.96
CA LYS A 243 -5.68 -14.43 -1.89
C LYS A 243 -4.68 -13.58 -1.13
N VAL A 244 -4.89 -13.42 0.17
CA VAL A 244 -3.86 -12.85 1.03
C VAL A 244 -2.87 -13.94 1.38
N MET A 245 -1.74 -13.97 0.68
CA MET A 245 -0.65 -14.90 0.98
C MET A 245 0.11 -14.45 2.22
N TRP A 246 0.53 -15.40 3.06
CA TRP A 246 1.47 -15.13 4.14
C TRP A 246 2.83 -14.72 3.57
N PRO A 247 3.33 -13.49 3.85
CA PRO A 247 4.64 -13.07 3.39
C PRO A 247 5.75 -13.78 4.18
N HIS A 248 6.71 -14.40 3.50
CA HIS A 248 7.83 -15.09 4.16
C HIS A 248 9.15 -14.93 3.38
N VAL A 249 10.26 -14.89 4.11
CA VAL A 249 11.63 -14.78 3.58
C VAL A 249 12.31 -16.16 3.52
N VAL A 250 11.99 -17.05 4.47
CA VAL A 250 12.59 -18.38 4.52
C VAL A 250 11.94 -19.30 3.49
N GLN A 251 12.75 -19.85 2.58
CA GLN A 251 12.31 -20.81 1.55
C GLN A 251 12.35 -22.25 2.06
N GLU A 252 13.49 -22.66 2.64
CA GLU A 252 13.68 -23.99 3.21
C GLU A 252 14.72 -23.97 4.34
N VAL A 253 14.61 -24.94 5.25
CA VAL A 253 15.56 -25.21 6.31
C VAL A 253 16.30 -26.48 5.96
N LEU A 254 17.63 -26.41 5.92
CA LEU A 254 18.51 -27.55 5.67
C LEU A 254 19.15 -28.02 6.99
N ASP A 255 19.40 -29.32 7.11
CA ASP A 255 20.24 -29.86 8.19
C ASP A 255 21.74 -29.63 7.89
N GLY A 256 22.61 -30.09 8.80
CA GLY A 256 24.06 -29.98 8.63
C GLY A 256 24.64 -30.81 7.49
N GLU A 257 23.86 -31.70 6.88
CA GLU A 257 24.24 -32.55 5.75
C GLU A 257 23.67 -32.01 4.42
N GLY A 258 22.87 -30.94 4.46
CA GLY A 258 22.23 -30.33 3.30
C GLY A 258 20.89 -30.98 2.92
N ASN A 259 20.32 -31.85 3.75
CA ASN A 259 18.99 -32.40 3.52
C ASN A 259 17.92 -31.40 3.94
N ILE A 260 16.82 -31.34 3.19
CA ILE A 260 15.67 -30.48 3.50
C ILE A 260 14.96 -31.03 4.75
N VAL A 261 14.97 -30.24 5.83
CA VAL A 261 14.24 -30.50 7.08
C VAL A 261 12.81 -29.98 6.99
N GLN A 262 12.65 -28.79 6.40
CA GLN A 262 11.37 -28.13 6.23
C GLN A 262 11.41 -27.26 4.98
N ARG A 263 10.45 -27.45 4.08
CA ARG A 263 10.19 -26.52 2.98
C ARG A 263 8.99 -25.66 3.36
N TYR A 264 9.10 -24.35 3.16
CA TYR A 264 7.99 -23.44 3.38
C TYR A 264 7.12 -23.43 2.12
N GLU A 265 5.94 -24.02 2.25
CA GLU A 265 4.93 -24.09 1.21
C GLU A 265 4.04 -22.84 1.24
N PRO A 266 3.48 -22.43 0.08
CA PRO A 266 2.52 -21.33 -0.01
C PRO A 266 1.39 -21.44 1.01
N CYS A 267 1.13 -20.35 1.72
CA CYS A 267 0.10 -20.26 2.75
C CYS A 267 -0.88 -19.14 2.41
N VAL A 268 -2.14 -19.49 2.18
CA VAL A 268 -3.24 -18.52 2.06
C VAL A 268 -3.73 -18.23 3.48
N LEU A 269 -3.65 -16.97 3.91
CA LEU A 269 -4.20 -16.53 5.20
C LEU A 269 -5.72 -16.45 5.14
N TRP A 270 -6.27 -15.89 4.06
CA TRP A 270 -7.69 -15.86 3.66
C TRP A 270 -7.81 -15.52 2.17
N ASP A 271 -8.99 -15.74 1.57
CA ASP A 271 -9.28 -15.45 0.15
C ASP A 271 -10.58 -14.64 0.04
N ILE A 272 -10.45 -13.37 -0.37
CA ILE A 272 -11.59 -12.46 -0.43
C ILE A 272 -12.54 -12.76 -1.60
N ALA A 273 -12.18 -13.68 -2.50
CA ALA A 273 -12.92 -13.92 -3.75
C ALA A 273 -13.45 -15.37 -3.89
N ASP A 274 -13.29 -16.22 -2.87
CA ASP A 274 -13.76 -17.61 -2.91
C ASP A 274 -15.23 -17.79 -2.44
N GLY A 275 -15.84 -16.72 -1.91
CA GLY A 275 -17.20 -16.70 -1.40
C GLY A 275 -17.37 -17.26 0.01
N VAL A 276 -16.27 -17.58 0.70
CA VAL A 276 -16.23 -18.15 2.05
C VAL A 276 -15.51 -17.17 2.98
N ILE A 277 -16.26 -16.59 3.92
CA ILE A 277 -15.66 -15.74 4.95
C ILE A 277 -14.85 -16.61 5.91
N THR A 278 -13.53 -16.38 5.95
CA THR A 278 -12.59 -17.01 6.87
C THR A 278 -12.74 -16.42 8.28
N PRO A 279 -13.14 -17.20 9.30
CA PRO A 279 -13.16 -16.75 10.69
C PRO A 279 -11.74 -16.48 11.21
N LEU A 280 -11.61 -15.54 12.16
CA LEU A 280 -10.32 -15.13 12.71
C LEU A 280 -9.47 -16.31 13.22
N GLU A 281 -10.10 -17.27 13.90
CA GLU A 281 -9.45 -18.46 14.44
C GLU A 281 -8.94 -19.44 13.36
N GLN A 282 -9.47 -19.35 12.13
CA GLN A 282 -9.06 -20.19 11.01
C GLN A 282 -7.93 -19.57 10.18
N ILE A 283 -7.61 -18.29 10.39
CA ILE A 283 -6.53 -17.60 9.68
C ILE A 283 -5.20 -18.30 9.93
N GLY A 284 -4.58 -18.77 8.85
CA GLY A 284 -3.31 -19.51 8.91
C GLY A 284 -3.42 -20.88 9.61
N ALA A 285 -4.61 -21.34 9.98
CA ALA A 285 -4.78 -22.63 10.66
C ALA A 285 -4.45 -23.82 9.75
N GLN A 286 -4.63 -23.65 8.44
CA GLN A 286 -4.27 -24.65 7.42
C GLN A 286 -2.81 -24.50 6.93
N CYS A 287 -2.07 -23.52 7.44
CA CYS A 287 -0.70 -23.26 7.06
C CYS A 287 0.27 -23.96 8.01
N TYR A 288 0.59 -25.22 7.71
CA TYR A 288 1.51 -26.02 8.56
C TYR A 288 2.93 -25.45 8.64
N THR A 289 3.31 -24.61 7.68
CA THR A 289 4.62 -23.96 7.59
C THR A 289 4.66 -22.60 8.29
N LEU A 290 3.50 -22.02 8.63
CA LEU A 290 3.40 -20.79 9.41
C LEU A 290 3.67 -21.11 10.90
N PRO A 291 4.76 -20.57 11.50
CA PRO A 291 5.05 -20.79 12.91
C PRO A 291 3.91 -20.32 13.82
N GLU A 292 3.56 -21.13 14.82
CA GLU A 292 2.48 -20.84 15.79
C GLU A 292 2.59 -19.45 16.43
N PRO A 293 3.77 -18.96 16.90
CA PRO A 293 3.87 -17.61 17.45
C PRO A 293 3.55 -16.49 16.45
N LEU A 294 3.80 -16.70 15.16
CA LEU A 294 3.44 -15.74 14.12
C LEU A 294 1.94 -15.81 13.81
N ARG A 295 1.36 -17.00 13.75
CA ARG A 295 -0.09 -17.19 13.62
C ARG A 295 -0.85 -16.52 14.77
N ASP A 296 -0.42 -16.76 16.00
CA ASP A 296 -1.05 -16.18 17.20
C ASP A 296 -0.94 -14.66 17.17
N ARG A 297 0.19 -14.12 16.71
CA ARG A 297 0.37 -12.68 16.53
C ARG A 297 -0.57 -12.08 15.48
N ILE A 298 -0.73 -12.74 14.32
CA ILE A 298 -1.66 -12.34 13.25
C ILE A 298 -3.09 -12.26 13.80
N GLN A 299 -3.51 -13.27 14.57
CA GLN A 299 -4.86 -13.39 15.12
C GLN A 299 -5.09 -12.40 16.28
N ALA A 300 -4.17 -12.32 17.24
CA ALA A 300 -4.29 -11.48 18.42
C ALA A 300 -4.29 -9.98 18.08
N SER A 301 -3.40 -9.53 17.18
CA SER A 301 -3.35 -8.11 16.78
C SER A 301 -4.67 -7.65 16.12
N ARG A 302 -5.31 -8.52 15.33
CA ARG A 302 -6.62 -8.26 14.74
C ARG A 302 -7.73 -8.21 15.79
N LEU A 303 -7.74 -9.16 16.72
CA LEU A 303 -8.71 -9.20 17.81
C LEU A 303 -8.65 -7.95 18.69
N ASP A 304 -7.45 -7.52 19.07
CA ASP A 304 -7.22 -6.34 19.91
C ASP A 304 -7.73 -5.04 19.25
N ARG A 305 -7.85 -5.04 17.92
CA ARG A 305 -8.35 -3.94 17.09
C ARG A 305 -9.83 -4.08 16.72
N GLY A 306 -10.53 -5.08 17.27
CA GLY A 306 -11.94 -5.34 16.97
C GLY A 306 -12.18 -5.90 15.56
N ILE A 307 -11.13 -6.35 14.86
CA ILE A 307 -11.24 -6.97 13.53
C ILE A 307 -11.64 -8.44 13.72
N MET A 308 -12.95 -8.67 13.80
CA MET A 308 -13.52 -10.00 14.08
C MET A 308 -13.40 -10.97 12.90
N THR A 309 -13.41 -10.44 11.69
CA THR A 309 -13.04 -11.16 10.46
C THR A 309 -12.36 -10.14 9.54
N PRO A 310 -11.10 -10.34 9.15
CA PRO A 310 -10.48 -9.50 8.15
C PRO A 310 -10.99 -9.86 6.75
N ASP A 311 -11.77 -10.93 6.58
CA ASP A 311 -12.18 -11.46 5.29
C ASP A 311 -13.57 -10.94 4.88
N VAL A 312 -13.75 -10.75 3.58
CA VAL A 312 -14.99 -10.23 3.00
C VAL A 312 -15.25 -10.94 1.67
N ASN A 313 -16.53 -11.16 1.34
CA ASN A 313 -16.89 -11.78 0.07
C ASN A 313 -16.93 -10.73 -1.05
N VAL A 314 -15.79 -10.50 -1.69
CA VAL A 314 -15.65 -9.71 -2.92
C VAL A 314 -16.06 -10.56 -4.12
N ARG A 315 -16.94 -10.04 -4.98
CA ARG A 315 -17.26 -10.73 -6.24
C ARG A 315 -16.00 -10.80 -7.12
N PRO A 316 -15.68 -11.95 -7.74
CA PRO A 316 -14.51 -12.07 -8.62
C PRO A 316 -14.45 -10.99 -9.72
N GLU A 317 -15.59 -10.62 -10.32
CA GLU A 317 -15.69 -9.54 -11.30
C GLU A 317 -15.19 -8.18 -10.77
N VAL A 318 -15.34 -7.90 -9.46
CA VAL A 318 -14.83 -6.68 -8.84
C VAL A 318 -13.30 -6.70 -8.78
N VAL A 319 -12.70 -7.85 -8.48
CA VAL A 319 -11.25 -8.03 -8.52
C VAL A 319 -10.73 -7.86 -9.95
N GLU A 320 -11.39 -8.48 -10.94
CA GLU A 320 -11.04 -8.35 -12.37
C GLU A 320 -11.11 -6.89 -12.85
N LEU A 321 -12.17 -6.16 -12.50
CA LEU A 321 -12.30 -4.73 -12.86
C LEU A 321 -11.26 -3.87 -12.15
N ALA A 322 -10.88 -4.21 -10.91
CA ALA A 322 -9.81 -3.54 -10.19
C ALA A 322 -8.45 -3.79 -10.86
N GLN A 323 -8.17 -5.03 -11.26
CA GLN A 323 -6.98 -5.40 -12.02
C GLN A 323 -6.92 -4.66 -13.36
N GLU A 324 -8.03 -4.58 -14.09
CA GLU A 324 -8.10 -3.83 -15.35
C GLU A 324 -7.84 -2.34 -15.14
N GLY A 325 -8.41 -1.74 -14.08
CA GLY A 325 -8.11 -0.35 -13.70
C GLY A 325 -6.62 -0.14 -13.41
N MET A 326 -5.98 -1.08 -12.73
CA MET A 326 -4.55 -1.08 -12.47
C MET A 326 -3.69 -1.31 -13.72
N ARG A 327 -4.17 -2.09 -14.70
CA ARG A 327 -3.51 -2.23 -16.00
C ARG A 327 -3.52 -0.91 -16.75
N LEU A 328 -4.67 -0.22 -16.75
CA LEU A 328 -4.82 1.09 -17.40
C LEU A 328 -4.00 2.19 -16.73
N VAL A 329 -3.61 2.07 -15.45
CA VAL A 329 -2.61 2.97 -14.84
C VAL A 329 -1.31 3.02 -15.66
N VAL A 330 -0.96 1.91 -16.34
CA VAL A 330 0.28 1.76 -17.12
C VAL A 330 0.02 1.81 -18.63
N GLU A 331 -1.03 1.15 -19.12
CA GLU A 331 -1.26 1.00 -20.56
C GLU A 331 -2.08 2.13 -21.20
N ASP A 332 -2.94 2.82 -20.44
CA ASP A 332 -3.68 3.97 -20.94
C ASP A 332 -2.76 5.18 -21.14
N SER A 333 -2.91 5.92 -22.23
CA SER A 333 -2.07 7.10 -22.51
C SER A 333 -2.17 8.22 -21.47
N ASP A 334 -3.32 8.30 -20.78
CA ASP A 334 -3.59 9.20 -19.67
C ASP A 334 -3.41 8.51 -18.29
N GLY A 335 -3.03 7.22 -18.28
CA GLY A 335 -2.69 6.48 -17.07
C GLY A 335 -1.51 7.09 -16.32
N THR A 336 -1.61 7.17 -14.99
CA THR A 336 -0.64 7.94 -14.18
C THR A 336 0.79 7.42 -14.29
N ALA A 337 1.00 6.12 -14.55
CA ALA A 337 2.32 5.50 -14.65
C ALA A 337 2.78 5.26 -16.09
N HIS A 338 1.95 5.57 -17.10
CA HIS A 338 2.19 5.24 -18.50
C HIS A 338 3.56 5.69 -19.01
N ARG A 339 3.94 6.92 -18.70
CA ARG A 339 5.20 7.51 -19.19
C ARG A 339 6.44 7.05 -18.42
N TYR A 340 6.27 6.47 -17.23
CA TYR A 340 7.37 6.31 -16.28
C TYR A 340 7.65 4.85 -15.89
N ALA A 341 6.64 3.98 -15.97
CA ALA A 341 6.73 2.61 -15.47
C ALA A 341 6.28 1.53 -16.46
N ARG A 342 5.86 1.91 -17.68
CA ARG A 342 5.50 0.96 -18.74
C ARG A 342 6.70 0.13 -19.18
N LEU A 343 6.49 -1.19 -19.25
CA LEU A 343 7.43 -2.17 -19.77
C LEU A 343 7.22 -2.34 -21.28
N GLU A 344 8.28 -2.63 -22.04
CA GLU A 344 8.18 -2.70 -23.50
C GLU A 344 7.59 -4.03 -24.00
N THR A 345 7.88 -5.13 -23.31
CA THR A 345 7.60 -6.49 -23.79
C THR A 345 6.58 -7.25 -22.94
N ILE A 346 6.36 -6.83 -21.69
CA ILE A 346 5.56 -7.56 -20.70
C ILE A 346 4.47 -6.62 -20.18
N SER A 347 3.22 -7.04 -20.24
CA SER A 347 2.10 -6.29 -19.67
C SER A 347 2.24 -6.22 -18.15
N SER A 348 2.03 -5.05 -17.56
CA SER A 348 2.02 -4.88 -16.10
C SER A 348 0.79 -4.09 -15.65
N ALA A 349 0.45 -4.25 -14.38
CA ALA A 349 -0.61 -3.50 -13.73
C ALA A 349 -0.10 -2.96 -12.39
N GLY A 350 -0.52 -1.76 -12.02
CA GLY A 350 -0.06 -1.16 -10.77
C GLY A 350 -0.86 0.03 -10.33
N LYS A 351 -0.39 0.68 -9.27
CA LYS A 351 -1.01 1.86 -8.69
C LYS A 351 0.04 2.81 -8.13
N THR A 352 -0.04 4.08 -8.55
CA THR A 352 0.76 5.17 -8.00
C THR A 352 0.13 5.71 -6.71
N GLY A 353 0.98 6.16 -5.79
CA GLY A 353 0.58 6.83 -4.56
C GLY A 353 1.46 8.04 -4.26
N THR A 354 0.82 9.08 -3.73
CA THR A 354 1.45 10.30 -3.25
C THR A 354 0.86 10.56 -1.87
N GLY A 355 1.60 10.21 -0.82
CA GLY A 355 1.16 10.36 0.57
C GLY A 355 1.59 11.71 1.11
N GLU A 356 0.65 12.54 1.52
CA GLU A 356 0.97 13.86 2.08
C GLU A 356 1.41 13.69 3.52
N PHE A 357 2.44 14.43 3.94
CA PHE A 357 2.93 14.36 5.31
C PHE A 357 3.38 15.71 5.83
N CYS A 358 3.36 15.83 7.15
CA CYS A 358 3.95 16.94 7.87
C CYS A 358 4.60 16.40 9.14
N ASP A 359 5.92 16.33 9.12
CA ASP A 359 6.74 15.87 10.23
C ASP A 359 7.57 17.02 10.82
N GLU A 360 8.40 16.73 11.82
CA GLU A 360 9.21 17.75 12.48
C GLU A 360 10.12 18.51 11.49
N VAL A 361 10.74 17.81 10.54
CA VAL A 361 11.68 18.41 9.58
C VAL A 361 10.95 19.37 8.63
N THR A 362 9.83 18.92 8.06
CA THR A 362 9.05 19.70 7.10
C THR A 362 8.31 20.86 7.77
N LEU A 363 7.87 20.68 9.02
CA LEU A 363 7.25 21.72 9.83
C LEU A 363 8.22 22.85 10.16
N HIS A 364 9.42 22.54 10.65
CA HIS A 364 10.45 23.55 10.96
C HIS A 364 10.90 24.32 9.72
N ARG A 365 10.81 23.72 8.53
CA ARG A 365 11.07 24.38 7.24
C ARG A 365 9.89 25.21 6.71
N GLY A 366 8.76 25.24 7.42
CA GLY A 366 7.57 25.98 7.02
C GLY A 366 6.90 25.43 5.75
N LEU A 367 7.07 24.13 5.48
CA LEU A 367 6.55 23.47 4.28
C LEU A 367 5.15 22.88 4.46
N CYS A 368 4.69 22.71 5.70
CA CYS A 368 3.36 22.17 6.00
C CYS A 368 2.23 23.18 5.77
N LYS A 369 2.07 23.65 4.54
CA LYS A 369 1.02 24.60 4.14
C LYS A 369 -0.16 23.84 3.54
N PRO A 370 -1.39 23.97 4.06
CA PRO A 370 -2.55 23.26 3.51
C PRO A 370 -2.65 23.40 1.98
N GLY A 371 -2.73 22.26 1.27
CA GLY A 371 -2.74 22.19 -0.20
C GLY A 371 -1.37 22.13 -0.88
N GLU A 372 -0.28 22.31 -0.14
CA GLU A 372 1.11 22.26 -0.63
C GLU A 372 2.00 21.39 0.28
N TRP A 373 1.42 20.39 0.95
CA TRP A 373 2.19 19.52 1.84
C TRP A 373 3.24 18.72 1.07
N PRO A 374 4.43 18.50 1.66
CA PRO A 374 5.40 17.54 1.15
C PRO A 374 4.77 16.16 0.98
N THR A 375 5.30 15.40 0.01
CA THR A 375 4.75 14.09 -0.31
C THR A 375 5.81 12.99 -0.37
N HIS A 376 5.46 11.82 0.14
CA HIS A 376 6.16 10.58 -0.14
C HIS A 376 5.73 10.02 -1.50
N ALA A 377 6.66 9.34 -2.17
CA ALA A 377 6.41 8.71 -3.46
C ALA A 377 6.24 7.19 -3.29
N TRP A 378 5.09 6.68 -3.74
CA TRP A 378 4.75 5.26 -3.77
C TRP A 378 4.49 4.80 -5.20
N TYR A 379 4.93 3.60 -5.52
CA TYR A 379 4.39 2.86 -6.66
C TYR A 379 4.48 1.37 -6.36
N ALA A 380 3.38 0.66 -6.61
CA ALA A 380 3.31 -0.78 -6.49
C ALA A 380 2.73 -1.36 -7.79
N ALA A 381 3.31 -2.44 -8.29
CA ALA A 381 2.89 -3.07 -9.54
C ALA A 381 3.17 -4.57 -9.53
N PHE A 382 2.49 -5.31 -10.39
CA PHE A 382 2.74 -6.72 -10.66
C PHE A 382 2.85 -6.99 -12.16
N ALA A 383 3.53 -8.07 -12.50
CA ALA A 383 3.71 -8.53 -13.86
C ALA A 383 3.97 -10.06 -13.94
N PRO A 384 3.67 -10.70 -15.09
CA PRO A 384 2.82 -10.20 -16.17
C PRO A 384 1.38 -9.93 -15.70
N TYR A 385 0.63 -9.08 -16.40
CA TYR A 385 -0.77 -8.79 -16.04
C TYR A 385 -1.64 -10.05 -16.00
N GLU A 386 -1.50 -10.90 -17.01
CA GLU A 386 -2.39 -12.04 -17.24
C GLU A 386 -2.13 -13.21 -16.28
N ASN A 387 -0.88 -13.38 -15.85
CA ASN A 387 -0.47 -14.44 -14.92
C ASN A 387 0.63 -13.90 -14.00
N PRO A 388 0.30 -13.16 -12.93
CA PRO A 388 1.29 -12.45 -12.13
C PRO A 388 2.29 -13.39 -11.44
N GLU A 389 3.57 -13.16 -11.70
CA GLU A 389 4.70 -13.94 -11.16
C GLU A 389 5.50 -13.15 -10.12
N ILE A 390 5.48 -11.82 -10.22
CA ILE A 390 6.16 -10.91 -9.32
C ILE A 390 5.28 -9.68 -9.06
N ALA A 391 5.21 -9.26 -7.79
CA ALA A 391 4.67 -8.00 -7.34
C ALA A 391 5.78 -7.21 -6.64
N VAL A 392 5.86 -5.91 -6.89
CA VAL A 392 6.92 -5.04 -6.39
C VAL A 392 6.31 -3.75 -5.86
N VAL A 393 6.81 -3.27 -4.72
CA VAL A 393 6.55 -1.92 -4.21
C VAL A 393 7.86 -1.16 -4.11
N ALA A 394 7.82 0.13 -4.45
CA ALA A 394 8.84 1.09 -4.10
C ALA A 394 8.24 2.25 -3.30
N PHE A 395 8.91 2.59 -2.20
CA PHE A 395 8.62 3.75 -1.37
C PHE A 395 9.84 4.65 -1.30
N ILE A 396 9.63 5.95 -1.47
CA ILE A 396 10.68 6.96 -1.28
C ILE A 396 10.14 8.08 -0.41
N TYR A 397 10.74 8.24 0.78
CA TYR A 397 10.38 9.29 1.70
C TYR A 397 10.68 10.67 1.07
N TRP A 398 9.74 11.61 1.15
CA TRP A 398 9.85 12.93 0.52
C TRP A 398 10.28 12.85 -0.96
N GLY A 399 9.83 11.80 -1.64
CA GLY A 399 10.13 11.52 -3.04
C GLY A 399 9.31 12.31 -4.04
N GLY A 400 8.31 13.08 -3.59
CA GLY A 400 7.42 13.82 -4.47
C GLY A 400 6.36 12.91 -5.09
N GLU A 401 6.26 12.92 -6.41
CA GLU A 401 5.26 12.15 -7.15
C GLU A 401 5.64 10.67 -7.30
N GLY A 402 4.71 9.78 -6.94
CA GLY A 402 4.89 8.33 -7.02
C GLY A 402 5.31 7.82 -8.41
N ALA A 403 4.62 8.29 -9.46
CA ALA A 403 4.87 7.86 -10.83
C ALA A 403 6.28 8.22 -11.31
N VAL A 404 6.75 9.44 -11.03
CA VAL A 404 8.04 9.97 -11.50
C VAL A 404 9.21 9.36 -10.74
N THR A 405 9.04 9.16 -9.43
CA THR A 405 10.14 8.83 -8.53
C THR A 405 10.22 7.33 -8.23
N ALA A 406 9.12 6.74 -7.78
CA ALA A 406 9.03 5.32 -7.42
C ALA A 406 8.76 4.43 -8.64
N GLY A 407 7.98 4.92 -9.62
CA GLY A 407 7.66 4.24 -10.88
C GLY A 407 8.88 3.61 -11.58
N PRO A 408 9.91 4.40 -11.93
CA PRO A 408 11.09 3.87 -12.61
C PRO A 408 11.91 2.90 -11.76
N VAL A 409 11.80 2.96 -10.42
CA VAL A 409 12.49 1.99 -9.54
C VAL A 409 11.83 0.63 -9.66
N VAL A 410 10.49 0.57 -9.59
CA VAL A 410 9.76 -0.69 -9.79
C VAL A 410 9.96 -1.22 -11.20
N LYS A 411 9.89 -0.35 -12.21
CA LYS A 411 10.16 -0.72 -13.61
C LYS A 411 11.49 -1.47 -13.75
N GLN A 412 12.58 -0.90 -13.20
CA GLN A 412 13.90 -1.54 -13.26
C GLN A 412 13.95 -2.90 -12.55
N VAL A 413 13.21 -3.08 -11.46
CA VAL A 413 13.14 -4.36 -10.75
C VAL A 413 12.40 -5.40 -11.60
N LEU A 414 11.27 -5.02 -12.21
CA LEU A 414 10.51 -5.89 -13.10
C LEU A 414 11.34 -6.27 -14.34
N GLU A 415 11.98 -5.31 -14.99
CA GLU A 415 12.88 -5.56 -16.13
C GLU A 415 14.00 -6.54 -15.76
N ALA A 416 14.67 -6.29 -14.62
CA ALA A 416 15.73 -7.17 -14.14
C ALA A 416 15.22 -8.59 -13.82
N TYR A 417 14.04 -8.73 -13.24
CA TYR A 417 13.45 -10.04 -12.94
C TYR A 417 13.26 -10.87 -14.22
N PHE A 418 12.67 -10.29 -15.26
CA PHE A 418 12.43 -11.02 -16.50
C PHE A 418 13.70 -11.23 -17.32
N GLU A 419 14.66 -10.29 -17.30
CA GLU A 419 15.99 -10.51 -17.91
C GLU A 419 16.71 -11.70 -17.24
N LEU A 420 16.71 -11.77 -15.91
CA LEU A 420 17.30 -12.89 -15.17
C LEU A 420 16.59 -14.22 -15.49
N LYS A 421 15.26 -14.20 -15.56
CA LYS A 421 14.46 -15.38 -15.92
C LYS A 421 14.78 -15.88 -17.33
N GLU A 422 14.93 -14.98 -18.31
CA GLU A 422 15.35 -15.34 -19.67
C GLU A 422 16.75 -15.94 -19.70
N ILE A 423 17.70 -15.38 -18.92
CA ILE A 423 19.05 -15.90 -18.78
C ILE A 423 19.05 -17.31 -18.19
N ASP A 424 18.26 -17.55 -17.14
CA ASP A 424 18.17 -18.86 -16.49
C ASP A 424 17.52 -19.90 -17.41
N ALA A 425 16.45 -19.53 -18.12
CA ALA A 425 15.84 -20.38 -19.14
C ALA A 425 16.82 -20.73 -20.27
N ALA A 426 17.67 -19.80 -20.68
CA ALA A 426 18.70 -20.03 -21.71
C ALA A 426 19.86 -20.92 -21.23
N ARG A 427 20.13 -20.95 -19.91
CA ARG A 427 21.17 -21.79 -19.30
C ARG A 427 20.74 -23.24 -19.06
N GLY A 428 19.45 -23.54 -19.21
CA GLY A 428 18.85 -24.84 -18.92
C GLY A 428 18.61 -24.98 -17.42
N GLY A 429 17.35 -24.80 -17.03
CA GLY A 429 16.88 -24.75 -15.64
C GLY A 429 17.30 -25.91 -14.75
#